data_AF-A0A645BQT6-F1
#
_entry.id   AF-A0A645BQT6-F1
#
_cell.length_a   1.000
_cell.length_b   1.000
_cell.length_c   1.000
_cell.angle_alpha   90.00
_cell.angle_beta   90.00
_cell.angle_gamma   90.00
#
_symmetry.space_group_name_H-M   'P 1'
#
loop_
_entity.id
_entity.type
_entity.pdbx_description
1 polymer ?
#
loop_
_entity_poly.entity_id
_entity_poly.type
_entity_poly.pdbx_seq_one_letter_code
_entity_poly.pdbx_strand_id
1 'polypeptide(L)'
;MVFTLGEMTTHPKFISYIGLIAPADKKALYLGYSFLYGVIGSSVGGFLGAALYVRYVDTLNQPRTLWLILVAIGVVSMVSLALYNKFIAKNIGKE
;
A
#
# COMPACT_ATOMS: atom_id res chain seq x y z
N MET A 1 -16.44 -8.62 0.07
CA MET A 1 -16.41 -8.64 1.56
C MET A 1 -15.00 -8.57 2.11
N VAL A 2 -14.10 -9.48 1.73
CA VAL A 2 -12.69 -9.46 2.22
C VAL A 2 -11.97 -8.15 1.89
N PHE A 3 -12.09 -7.65 0.66
CA PHE A 3 -11.51 -6.37 0.25
C PHE A 3 -12.03 -5.20 1.11
N THR A 4 -13.34 -5.08 1.27
CA THR A 4 -13.99 -4.02 2.07
C THR A 4 -13.52 -4.05 3.53
N LEU A 5 -13.44 -5.23 4.15
CA LEU A 5 -12.93 -5.39 5.51
C LEU A 5 -11.46 -4.96 5.62
N GLY A 6 -10.63 -5.31 4.64
CA GLY A 6 -9.22 -4.90 4.59
C GLY A 6 -9.05 -3.39 4.45
N GLU A 7 -9.78 -2.76 3.54
CA GLU A 7 -9.80 -1.30 3.34
C GLU A 7 -10.23 -0.56 4.61
N MET A 8 -11.32 -0.98 5.24
CA MET A 8 -11.81 -0.36 6.48
C MET A 8 -10.88 -0.54 7.67
N THR A 9 -10.03 -1.58 7.67
CA THR A 9 -9.03 -1.77 8.74
C THR A 9 -7.79 -0.91 8.50
N THR A 10 -7.38 -0.77 7.24
CA THR A 10 -6.11 -0.13 6.87
C THR A 10 -6.25 1.39 6.80
N HIS A 11 -7.33 1.89 6.19
CA HIS A 11 -7.53 3.30 5.93
C HIS A 11 -7.56 4.19 7.21
N PRO A 12 -8.36 3.91 8.24
CA PRO A 12 -8.37 4.73 9.46
C PRO A 12 -7.06 4.66 10.25
N LYS A 13 -6.39 3.50 10.24
CA LYS A 13 -5.10 3.30 10.92
C LYS A 13 -3.99 4.12 10.25
N PHE A 14 -3.96 4.15 8.92
CA PHE A 14 -2.99 4.92 8.14
C PHE A 14 -3.08 6.41 8.45
N ILE A 15 -4.29 6.98 8.41
CA ILE A 15 -4.52 8.40 8.71
C ILE A 15 -4.13 8.74 10.16
N SER A 16 -4.46 7.86 11.12
CA SER A 16 -4.06 8.03 12.51
C SER A 16 -2.54 7.99 12.69
N TYR A 17 -1.83 7.09 12.00
CA TYR A 17 -0.37 6.99 12.07
C TYR A 17 0.30 8.28 11.57
N ILE A 18 -0.18 8.84 10.45
CA ILE A 18 0.31 10.12 9.92
C ILE A 18 0.04 11.26 10.91
N GLY A 19 -1.11 11.26 11.57
CA GLY A 19 -1.46 12.25 12.59
C GLY A 19 -0.57 12.20 13.84
N LEU A 20 0.00 11.03 14.18
CA LEU A 20 0.91 10.85 15.32
C LEU A 20 2.34 11.30 15.01
N ILE A 21 2.83 11.06 13.79
CA ILE A 21 4.18 11.49 13.37
C ILE A 21 4.25 12.98 13.01
N ALA A 22 3.13 13.62 12.70
CA ALA A 22 3.12 14.99 12.23
C ALA A 22 3.28 16.01 13.40
N PRO A 23 4.24 16.96 13.31
CA PRO A 23 4.37 18.02 14.30
C PRO A 23 3.10 18.88 14.34
N ALA A 24 2.68 19.28 15.55
CA ALA A 24 1.36 19.91 15.80
C ALA A 24 1.03 21.09 14.86
N ASP A 25 2.05 21.85 14.48
CA ASP A 25 1.95 23.03 13.62
C ASP A 25 1.80 22.71 12.11
N LYS A 26 2.24 21.53 11.65
CA LYS A 26 2.27 21.15 10.22
C LYS A 26 1.45 19.90 9.89
N LYS A 27 0.48 19.55 10.73
CA LYS A 27 -0.41 18.38 10.54
C LYS A 27 -1.13 18.38 9.19
N ALA A 28 -1.62 19.53 8.75
CA ALA A 28 -2.29 19.68 7.46
C ALA A 28 -1.36 19.39 6.27
N LEU A 29 -0.10 19.81 6.35
CA LEU A 29 0.90 19.57 5.30
C LEU A 29 1.25 18.07 5.20
N TYR A 30 1.47 17.40 6.34
CA TYR A 30 1.76 15.96 6.38
C TYR A 30 0.58 15.11 5.88
N LEU A 31 -0.64 15.49 6.25
CA LEU A 31 -1.84 14.86 5.72
C LEU A 31 -1.95 15.09 4.19
N GLY A 32 -1.66 16.30 3.70
CA GLY A 32 -1.59 16.61 2.27
C GLY A 32 -0.57 15.75 1.51
N TYR A 33 0.64 15.60 2.07
CA TYR A 33 1.67 14.73 1.48
C TYR A 33 1.27 13.25 1.44
N SER A 34 0.44 12.77 2.36
CA SER A 34 -0.03 11.38 2.34
C SER A 34 -0.91 11.05 1.13
N PHE A 35 -1.67 12.02 0.62
CA PHE A 35 -2.46 11.84 -0.61
C PHE A 35 -1.58 11.64 -1.84
N LEU A 36 -0.38 12.22 -1.85
CA LEU A 36 0.57 12.07 -2.96
C LEU A 36 0.98 10.61 -3.15
N TYR A 37 1.19 9.87 -2.06
CA TYR A 37 1.45 8.43 -2.13
C TYR A 37 0.29 7.66 -2.76
N GLY A 38 -0.96 8.01 -2.39
CA GLY A 38 -2.15 7.42 -2.99
C GLY A 38 -2.25 7.66 -4.49
N VAL A 39 -1.94 8.87 -4.96
CA VAL A 39 -1.92 9.22 -6.39
C VAL A 39 -0.85 8.44 -7.14
N ILE A 40 0.36 8.34 -6.59
CA ILE A 40 1.46 7.58 -7.21
C ILE A 40 1.09 6.09 -7.25
N GLY A 41 0.59 5.53 -6.15
CA GLY A 41 0.20 4.13 -6.06
C GLY A 41 -0.92 3.76 -7.03
N SER A 42 -1.95 4.62 -7.15
CA SER A 42 -3.05 4.41 -8.09
C SER A 42 -2.60 4.54 -9.54
N SER A 43 -1.74 5.51 -9.84
CA SER A 43 -1.18 5.69 -11.19
C SER A 43 -0.35 4.48 -11.61
N VAL A 44 0.64 4.09 -10.81
CA VAL A 44 1.50 2.93 -11.09
C VAL A 44 0.68 1.64 -11.12
N GLY A 45 -0.20 1.43 -10.15
CA GLY A 45 -1.07 0.26 -10.09
C GLY A 45 -2.01 0.14 -11.29
N GLY A 46 -2.54 1.26 -11.79
CA GLY A 46 -3.39 1.29 -12.98
C GLY A 46 -2.65 0.87 -14.24
N PHE A 47 -1.45 1.43 -14.50
CA PHE A 47 -0.65 1.07 -15.67
C PHE A 47 -0.17 -0.39 -15.61
N LEU A 48 0.35 -0.82 -14.45
CA LEU A 48 0.89 -2.16 -14.26
C LEU A 48 -0.22 -3.22 -14.29
N GLY A 49 -1.37 -2.92 -13.68
CA GLY A 49 -2.57 -3.76 -13.74
C GLY A 49 -3.15 -3.88 -15.15
N ALA A 50 -3.22 -2.78 -15.91
CA ALA A 50 -3.70 -2.80 -17.30
C ALA A 50 -2.78 -3.62 -18.21
N ALA A 51 -1.46 -3.46 -18.10
CA ALA A 51 -0.50 -4.24 -18.87
C ALA A 51 -0.55 -5.75 -18.53
N LEU A 52 -0.66 -6.09 -17.25
CA LEU A 52 -0.85 -7.47 -16.79
C LEU A 52 -2.18 -8.05 -17.27
N TYR A 53 -3.25 -7.26 -17.29
CA TYR A 53 -4.56 -7.69 -17.77
C TYR A 53 -4.52 -8.08 -19.25
N VAL A 54 -4.00 -7.21 -20.12
CA VAL A 54 -3.88 -7.50 -21.56
C VAL A 54 -3.00 -8.74 -21.79
N ARG A 55 -1.89 -8.87 -21.06
CA ARG A 55 -0.98 -10.00 -21.28
C ARG A 55 -1.55 -11.33 -20.79
N TYR A 56 -2.15 -11.40 -19.62
CA TYR A 56 -2.54 -12.68 -19.00
C TYR A 56 -4.01 -13.06 -19.21
N VAL A 57 -4.91 -12.07 -19.32
CA VAL A 57 -6.34 -12.33 -19.49
C VAL A 57 -6.68 -12.43 -20.98
N ASP A 58 -6.24 -11.47 -21.79
CA ASP A 58 -6.63 -11.40 -23.20
C ASP A 58 -5.85 -12.42 -24.07
N THR A 59 -4.53 -12.52 -23.87
CA THR A 59 -3.69 -13.40 -24.71
C THR A 59 -3.67 -14.87 -24.23
N LEU A 60 -3.67 -15.11 -22.92
CA LEU A 60 -3.49 -16.46 -22.34
C LEU A 60 -4.77 -17.07 -21.77
N ASN A 61 -5.88 -16.32 -21.67
CA ASN A 61 -7.15 -16.76 -21.05
C ASN A 61 -6.98 -17.36 -19.64
N GLN A 62 -5.96 -16.92 -18.89
CA GLN A 62 -5.65 -17.42 -17.55
C GLN A 62 -5.79 -16.32 -16.49
N PRO A 63 -7.04 -15.95 -16.13
CA PRO A 63 -7.29 -14.89 -15.14
C PRO A 63 -6.74 -15.24 -13.75
N ARG A 64 -6.54 -16.54 -13.47
CA ARG A 64 -5.99 -17.02 -12.19
C ARG A 64 -4.58 -16.51 -11.92
N THR A 65 -3.76 -16.41 -12.97
CA THR A 65 -2.36 -15.95 -12.86
C THR A 65 -2.29 -14.46 -12.50
N LEU A 66 -3.21 -13.65 -13.02
CA LEU A 66 -3.32 -12.22 -12.66
C LEU A 66 -3.63 -12.06 -11.17
N TRP A 67 -4.61 -12.79 -10.66
CA TRP A 67 -4.96 -12.74 -9.23
C TRP A 67 -3.83 -13.22 -8.34
N LEU A 68 -3.07 -14.25 -8.75
CA LEU A 68 -1.88 -14.70 -8.02
C LEU A 68 -0.78 -13.62 -7.97
N ILE A 69 -0.55 -12.90 -9.07
CA ILE A 69 0.42 -11.80 -9.12
C ILE A 69 -0.03 -10.66 -8.18
N LEU A 70 -1.31 -10.29 -8.19
CA LEU A 70 -1.84 -9.26 -7.27
C LEU A 70 -1.70 -9.67 -5.80
N VAL A 71 -2.01 -10.93 -5.47
CA VAL A 71 -1.80 -11.47 -4.12
C VAL A 71 -0.32 -11.45 -3.74
N ALA A 72 0.58 -11.84 -4.65
CA ALA A 72 2.02 -11.82 -4.40
C ALA A 72 2.53 -10.40 -4.09
N ILE A 73 2.08 -9.38 -4.84
CA ILE A 73 2.43 -7.97 -4.58
C ILE A 73 1.93 -7.53 -3.19
N GLY A 74 0.71 -7.94 -2.82
CA GLY A 74 0.14 -7.67 -1.50
C GLY A 74 0.95 -8.32 -0.36
N VAL A 75 1.34 -9.59 -0.53
CA VAL A 75 2.17 -10.31 0.44
C VAL A 75 3.55 -9.67 0.56
N VAL A 76 4.18 -9.30 -0.55
CA VAL A 76 5.46 -8.57 -0.55
C VAL A 76 5.35 -7.25 0.21
N SER A 77 4.26 -6.50 0.03
CA SER A 77 4.00 -5.26 0.78
C SER A 77 3.86 -5.51 2.28
N MET A 78 3.11 -6.56 2.68
CA MET A 78 2.96 -6.93 4.09
C MET A 78 4.29 -7.36 4.74
N VAL A 79 5.09 -8.16 4.03
CA VAL A 79 6.42 -8.59 4.48
C VAL A 79 7.36 -7.39 4.61
N SER A 80 7.34 -6.47 3.64
CA SER A 80 8.16 -5.25 3.65
C SER A 80 7.82 -4.37 4.86
N LEU A 81 6.54 -4.19 5.17
CA LEU A 81 6.09 -3.44 6.34
C LEU A 81 6.50 -4.13 7.65
N ALA A 82 6.38 -5.45 7.73
CA ALA A 82 6.82 -6.22 8.89
C ALA A 82 8.34 -6.12 9.10
N LEU A 83 9.12 -6.16 8.01
CA LEU A 83 10.56 -5.97 8.03
C LEU A 83 10.92 -4.54 8.51
N TYR A 84 10.24 -3.52 7.98
CA TYR A 84 10.40 -2.13 8.40
C TYR A 84 10.15 -1.98 9.92
N ASN A 85 9.06 -2.54 10.43
CA ASN A 85 8.76 -2.50 11.86
C ASN A 85 9.85 -3.21 12.69
N LYS A 86 10.37 -4.35 12.22
CA LYS A 86 11.35 -5.13 12.98
C LYS A 86 12.75 -4.51 12.98
N PHE A 87 13.17 -3.90 11.87
CA PHE A 87 14.54 -3.39 11.69
C PHE A 87 14.66 -1.89 11.95
N ILE A 88 13.69 -1.08 11.53
CA ILE A 88 13.77 0.39 11.59
C ILE A 88 13.13 0.93 12.87
N ALA A 89 11.91 0.49 13.22
CA ALA A 89 11.27 0.97 14.45
C ALA A 89 12.04 0.54 15.72
N LYS A 90 12.74 -0.60 15.69
CA LYS A 90 13.60 -1.05 16.79
C LYS A 90 14.89 -0.22 16.95
N ASN A 91 15.38 0.42 15.90
CA ASN A 91 16.59 1.25 15.95
C ASN A 91 16.31 2.69 16.39
N ILE A 92 15.09 3.21 16.21
CA ILE A 92 14.72 4.59 16.60
C ILE A 92 14.52 4.72 18.12
N GLY A 93 14.21 3.63 18.83
CA GLY A 93 14.03 3.63 20.29
C GLY A 93 15.32 3.44 21.11
N LYS A 94 16.50 3.68 20.52
CA LYS A 94 17.82 3.53 21.18
C LYS A 94 18.63 4.83 21.23
N GLU A 95 18.00 5.97 21.01
CA GLU A 95 18.57 7.30 21.26
C GLU A 95 17.85 7.97 22.43
#